data_AF-A0A850VIB2-F1
#
_entry.id   AF-A0A850VIB2-F1
#
_cell.length_a   1.000
_cell.length_b   1.000
_cell.length_c   1.000
_cell.angle_alpha   90.00
_cell.angle_beta   90.00
_cell.angle_gamma   90.00
#
_symmetry.space_group_name_H-M   'P 1'
#
loop_
_entity.id
_entity.type
_entity.pdbx_description
1 polymer ?
#
loop_
_entity_poly.entity_id
_entity_poly.type
_entity_poly.pdbx_seq_one_letter_code
_entity_poly.pdbx_strand_id
1 'polypeptide(L)' 'AGKAQEGLKGQYRRGSLLGRDGFSSVFAAMRLSAPHPTAPSAPLEIVLLDKVSTGFPGVIQLLEWLELPNNILMVLERP' A
#
# COMPACT_ATOMS: atom_id res chain seq x y z
N ALA A 1 15.05 9.86 -1.67
CA ALA A 1 14.45 9.47 -0.37
C ALA A 1 13.17 10.24 -0.01
N GLY A 2 13.09 11.58 -0.15
CA GLY A 2 11.97 12.38 0.37
C GLY A 2 10.67 12.48 -0.47
N LYS A 3 10.72 12.25 -1.79
CA LYS A 3 9.59 12.53 -2.70
C LYS A 3 8.44 11.53 -2.62
N ALA A 4 8.73 10.25 -2.37
CA ALA A 4 7.71 9.20 -2.30
C ALA A 4 6.81 9.33 -1.04
N GLN A 5 7.39 9.70 0.10
CA GLN A 5 6.65 9.99 1.34
C GLN A 5 5.74 11.22 1.20
N GLU A 6 6.21 12.29 0.56
CA GLU A 6 5.41 13.49 0.29
C GLU A 6 4.23 13.19 -0.63
N GLY A 7 4.47 12.41 -1.71
CA GLY A 7 3.43 12.03 -2.65
C GLY A 7 2.27 11.28 -2.00
N LEU A 8 2.57 10.38 -1.05
CA LEU A 8 1.53 9.63 -0.35
C LEU A 8 0.78 10.47 0.69
N LYS A 9 1.45 11.41 1.37
CA LYS A 9 0.80 12.28 2.37
C LYS A 9 -0.26 13.20 1.73
N GLY A 10 -0.08 13.57 0.46
CA GLY A 10 -1.09 14.26 -0.34
C GLY A 10 -2.23 13.35 -0.82
N GLN A 11 -1.92 12.07 -1.09
CA GLN A 11 -2.88 11.10 -1.63
C GLN A 11 -3.71 10.36 -0.58
N TYR A 12 -3.22 10.24 0.66
CA TYR A 12 -3.85 9.44 1.70
C TYR A 12 -3.86 10.14 3.05
N ARG A 13 -5.05 10.21 3.66
CA ARG A 13 -5.20 10.54 5.08
C ARG A 13 -5.10 9.27 5.90
N ARG A 14 -4.01 9.12 6.65
CA ARG A 14 -3.83 8.04 7.64
C ARG A 14 -4.83 8.20 8.79
N GLY A 15 -5.45 7.08 9.18
CA GLY A 15 -6.35 6.95 10.32
C GLY A 15 -5.74 6.13 11.47
N SER A 16 -6.60 5.47 12.24
CA SER A 16 -6.20 4.65 13.39
C SER A 16 -5.39 3.41 13.00
N LEU A 17 -4.57 2.91 13.95
CA LEU A 17 -3.92 1.61 13.84
C LEU A 17 -4.97 0.50 13.91
N LEU A 18 -4.95 -0.42 12.96
CA LEU A 18 -5.83 -1.59 12.91
C LEU A 18 -5.14 -2.86 13.43
N GLY A 19 -3.84 -2.98 13.22
CA GLY A 19 -3.07 -4.14 13.66
C GLY A 19 -1.58 -3.91 13.53
N ARG A 20 -0.79 -4.64 14.32
CA ARG A 20 0.67 -4.61 14.28
C ARG A 20 1.19 -6.01 14.62
N ASP A 21 2.16 -6.46 13.85
CA ASP A 21 2.94 -7.66 14.10
C ASP A 21 4.44 -7.31 14.14
N GLY A 22 5.32 -8.32 14.13
CA GLY A 22 6.77 -8.12 14.19
C GLY A 22 7.38 -7.50 12.94
N PHE A 23 6.68 -7.55 11.80
CA PHE A 23 7.15 -7.11 10.50
C PHE A 23 6.32 -5.98 9.91
N SER A 24 5.04 -5.85 10.30
CA SER A 24 4.13 -4.86 9.71
C SER A 24 3.29 -4.08 10.72
N SER A 25 2.77 -2.94 10.26
CA SER A 25 1.73 -2.16 10.95
C SER A 25 0.69 -1.69 9.94
N VAL A 26 -0.57 -2.03 10.19
CA VAL A 26 -1.71 -1.75 9.32
C VAL A 26 -2.51 -0.59 9.90
N PHE A 27 -2.79 0.41 9.07
CA PHE A 27 -3.56 1.60 9.44
C PHE A 27 -4.80 1.71 8.56
N ALA A 28 -5.89 2.20 9.13
CA ALA A 28 -6.99 2.71 8.33
C ALA A 28 -6.46 3.89 7.50
N ALA A 29 -6.96 4.07 6.28
CA ALA A 29 -6.62 5.21 5.45
C ALA A 29 -7.81 5.61 4.58
N MET A 30 -7.88 6.90 4.25
CA MET A 30 -8.84 7.44 3.30
C MET A 30 -8.09 8.05 2.13
N ARG A 31 -8.43 7.62 0.91
CA ARG A 31 -7.85 8.15 -0.32
C ARG A 31 -8.38 9.57 -0.58
N LEU A 32 -7.47 10.47 -0.95
CA LEU A 32 -7.74 11.89 -1.22
C LEU A 32 -7.55 12.24 -2.70
N SER A 33 -6.72 11.51 -3.45
CA SER A 33 -6.47 11.75 -4.87
C SER A 33 -6.11 10.47 -5.64
N ALA A 34 -6.00 10.59 -6.98
CA ALA A 34 -5.73 9.50 -7.91
C ALA A 34 -4.38 8.77 -7.65
N PRO A 35 -4.24 7.49 -8.07
CA PRO A 35 -3.03 6.69 -7.82
C PRO A 35 -1.79 7.28 -8.47
N HIS A 36 -0.65 7.09 -7.81
CA HIS A 36 0.68 7.36 -8.37
C HIS A 36 1.26 6.10 -9.05
N PRO A 37 2.05 6.24 -10.13
CA PRO A 37 2.76 5.11 -10.73
C PRO A 37 3.65 4.39 -9.72
N THR A 38 3.54 3.05 -9.69
CA THR A 38 4.29 2.18 -8.81
C THR A 38 5.76 2.05 -9.23
N ALA A 39 6.63 1.69 -8.29
CA ALA A 39 8.07 1.55 -8.53
C ALA A 39 8.42 0.34 -9.45
N PRO A 40 9.59 0.33 -10.11
CA PRO A 40 9.94 -0.66 -11.14
C PRO A 40 10.36 -2.04 -10.61
N SER A 41 10.69 -2.18 -9.32
CA SER A 41 11.12 -3.45 -8.72
C SER A 41 10.42 -3.66 -7.40
N ALA A 42 9.55 -4.68 -7.33
CA ALA A 42 8.75 -4.98 -6.16
C ALA A 42 9.22 -6.29 -5.48
N PRO A 43 9.15 -6.41 -4.14
CA PRO A 43 9.29 -7.69 -3.46
C PRO A 43 8.26 -8.71 -3.91
N LEU A 44 8.56 -9.99 -3.68
CA LEU A 44 7.71 -11.10 -4.09
C LEU A 44 6.27 -11.00 -3.56
N GLU A 45 6.08 -10.56 -2.32
CA GLU A 45 4.74 -10.37 -1.72
C GLU A 45 3.85 -9.43 -2.57
N ILE A 46 4.41 -8.30 -3.02
CA ILE A 46 3.71 -7.34 -3.85
C ILE A 46 3.43 -7.92 -5.24
N VAL A 47 4.43 -8.57 -5.85
CA VAL A 47 4.28 -9.21 -7.17
C VAL A 47 3.20 -10.29 -7.14
N LEU A 48 3.13 -11.07 -6.07
CA LEU A 48 2.12 -12.12 -5.92
C LEU A 48 0.74 -11.51 -5.70
N LEU A 49 0.60 -10.54 -4.79
CA LEU A 49 -0.68 -9.87 -4.55
C LEU A 49 -1.21 -9.16 -5.78
N ASP A 50 -0.39 -8.43 -6.52
CA ASP A 50 -0.79 -7.75 -7.76
C ASP A 50 -1.41 -8.73 -8.77
N LYS A 51 -0.80 -9.90 -8.94
CA LYS A 51 -1.30 -10.97 -9.82
C LYS A 51 -2.66 -11.53 -9.42
N VAL A 52 -2.98 -11.56 -8.12
CA VAL A 52 -4.25 -12.10 -7.60
C VAL A 52 -5.26 -11.02 -7.22
N SER A 53 -4.91 -9.74 -7.36
CA SER A 53 -5.77 -8.61 -6.98
C SER A 53 -6.96 -8.39 -7.93
N THR A 54 -7.08 -9.16 -9.01
CA THR A 54 -8.23 -9.07 -9.92
C THR A 54 -8.87 -10.44 -10.12
N GLY A 55 -10.19 -10.52 -9.97
CA GLY A 55 -10.98 -11.71 -10.29
C GLY A 55 -11.07 -12.80 -9.22
N PHE A 56 -10.53 -12.59 -8.01
CA PHE A 56 -10.57 -13.56 -6.92
C PHE A 56 -11.33 -13.04 -5.69
N PRO A 57 -12.65 -13.31 -5.57
CA PRO A 57 -13.42 -12.94 -4.39
C PRO A 57 -12.90 -13.71 -3.16
N GLY A 58 -12.37 -12.98 -2.17
CA GLY A 58 -11.76 -13.53 -0.96
C GLY A 58 -10.27 -13.22 -0.79
N VAL A 59 -9.63 -12.64 -1.81
CA VAL A 59 -8.26 -12.10 -1.71
C VAL A 59 -8.32 -10.59 -1.60
N ILE A 60 -7.63 -10.03 -0.61
CA ILE A 60 -7.54 -8.58 -0.44
C ILE A 60 -6.81 -7.94 -1.62
N GLN A 61 -7.43 -6.97 -2.28
CA GLN A 61 -6.86 -6.30 -3.43
C GLN A 61 -5.76 -5.32 -3.04
N LEU A 62 -4.63 -5.41 -3.74
CA LEU A 62 -3.58 -4.39 -3.73
C LEU A 62 -3.99 -3.25 -4.67
N LEU A 63 -4.16 -2.05 -4.11
CA LEU A 63 -4.56 -0.86 -4.86
C LEU A 63 -3.34 -0.09 -5.38
N GLU A 64 -2.31 0.04 -4.53
CA GLU A 64 -1.03 0.68 -4.87
C GLU A 64 0.03 0.31 -3.83
N TRP A 65 1.30 0.52 -4.16
CA TRP A 65 2.41 0.33 -3.23
C TRP A 65 3.56 1.29 -3.55
N LEU A 66 4.32 1.64 -2.51
CA LEU A 66 5.46 2.54 -2.61
C LEU A 66 6.65 2.00 -1.83
N GLU A 67 7.82 2.10 -2.43
CA GLU A 67 9.09 1.84 -1.76
C GLU A 67 9.57 3.12 -1.04
N LEU A 68 9.87 2.99 0.24
CA LEU A 68 10.45 4.03 1.09
C LEU A 68 11.89 3.64 1.44
N PRO A 69 12.73 4.59 1.89
CA PRO A 69 14.14 4.29 2.15
C PRO A 69 14.41 3.11 3.08
N ASN A 70 13.51 2.87 4.05
CA ASN A 70 13.68 1.85 5.08
C ASN A 70 12.54 0.83 5.14
N ASN A 71 11.43 1.06 4.43
CA ASN A 71 10.20 0.31 4.58
C ASN A 71 9.43 0.28 3.26
N ILE A 72 8.41 -0.56 3.19
CA ILE A 72 7.49 -0.61 2.06
C ILE A 72 6.10 -0.26 2.57
N LEU A 73 5.36 0.49 1.78
CA LEU A 73 3.98 0.85 2.09
C LEU A 73 3.07 0.24 1.04
N MET A 74 2.08 -0.52 1.50
CA MET A 74 1.06 -1.13 0.67
C MET A 74 -0.29 -0.50 1.00
N VAL A 75 -1.06 -0.15 -0.02
CA VAL A 75 -2.43 0.30 0.09
C VAL A 75 -3.32 -0.82 -0.39
N LEU A 76 -4.12 -1.34 0.54
CA LEU A 76 -4.99 -2.48 0.33
C LEU A 76 -6.44 -2.00 0.34
N GLU A 77 -7.33 -2.71 -0.35
CA GLU A 77 -8.76 -2.52 -0.16
C GLU A 77 -9.14 -2.77 1.30
N ARG A 78 -10.17 -2.09 1.78
CA ARG A 78 -10.71 -2.37 3.11
C ARG A 78 -11.94 -3.27 2.93
N PRO A 79 -11.92 -4.51 3.47
CA PRO A 79 -13.09 -5.39 3.43
C PRO A 79 -14.25 -4.86 4.30
#